data_AF-A0A927B7Q0-F1
#
_entry.id   AF-A0A927B7Q0-F1
#
_cell.length_a   1.000
_cell.length_b   1.000
_cell.length_c   1.000
_cell.angle_alpha   90.00
_cell.angle_beta   90.00
_cell.angle_gamma   90.00
#
_symmetry.space_group_name_H-M   'P 1'
#
loop_
_entity.id
_entity.type
_entity.pdbx_description
1 polymer ?
#
loop_
_entity_poly.entity_id
_entity_poly.type
_entity_poly.pdbx_seq_one_letter_code
_entity_poly.pdbx_strand_id
1 'polypeptide(L)'
;MMIFTGHTPQGEPRECTYGGPTVEACFSTLNLLVNDGWQLDTANLPESATHAVWLPIKAFDGRSMTKQLQKLERSWQEALIIW
;
A
#
# COMPACT_ATOMS: atom_id res chain seq x y z
N MET A 1 -1.08 9.88 -4.12
CA MET A 1 -0.20 9.22 -5.11
C MET A 1 0.74 8.31 -4.36
N MET A 2 1.05 7.13 -4.88
CA MET A 2 1.98 6.16 -4.28
C MET A 2 3.11 5.90 -5.26
N ILE A 3 4.34 5.82 -4.75
CA ILE A 3 5.53 5.51 -5.53
C ILE A 3 6.09 4.19 -5.00
N PHE A 4 6.40 3.25 -5.88
CA PHE A 4 6.97 1.97 -5.49
C PHE A 4 7.97 1.46 -6.51
N THR A 5 8.89 0.61 -6.03
CA THR A 5 9.86 -0.11 -6.84
C THR A 5 9.74 -1.60 -6.56
N GLY A 6 10.03 -2.41 -7.56
CA GLY A 6 10.02 -3.86 -7.44
C GLY A 6 10.50 -4.54 -8.71
N HIS A 7 10.44 -5.85 -8.70
CA HIS A 7 10.75 -6.69 -9.83
C HIS A 7 9.46 -7.30 -10.39
N THR A 8 9.33 -7.29 -11.72
CA THR A 8 8.27 -8.02 -12.41
C THR A 8 8.40 -9.53 -12.16
N PRO A 9 7.39 -10.35 -12.50
CA PRO A 9 7.50 -11.80 -12.42
C PRO A 9 8.65 -12.38 -13.26
N GLN A 10 9.12 -11.64 -14.27
CA GLN A 10 10.28 -12.00 -15.10
C GLN A 10 11.62 -11.57 -14.48
N GLY A 11 11.61 -10.89 -13.34
CA GLY A 11 12.79 -10.38 -12.65
C GLY A 11 13.27 -9.01 -13.15
N GLU A 12 12.48 -8.29 -13.95
CA GLU A 12 12.88 -6.96 -14.43
C GLU A 12 12.60 -5.89 -13.37
N PRO A 13 13.58 -5.04 -13.01
CA PRO A 13 13.34 -3.95 -12.08
C PRO A 13 12.44 -2.88 -12.71
N ARG A 14 11.47 -2.37 -11.95
CA ARG A 14 10.53 -1.33 -12.34
C ARG A 14 10.32 -0.34 -11.22
N GLU A 15 10.27 0.93 -11.57
CA GLU A 15 9.74 2.00 -10.74
C GLU A 15 8.36 2.39 -11.29
N CYS A 16 7.40 2.52 -10.39
CA CYS A 16 6.01 2.75 -10.74
C CYS A 16 5.40 3.82 -9.84
N THR A 17 4.51 4.60 -10.43
CA THR A 17 3.70 5.59 -9.72
C THR A 17 2.23 5.25 -9.93
N TYR A 18 1.46 5.23 -8.84
CA TYR A 18 0.03 4.93 -8.88
C TYR A 18 -0.80 6.04 -8.21
N GLY A 19 -1.81 6.51 -8.92
CA GLY A 19 -2.72 7.58 -8.48
C GLY A 19 -4.11 7.04 -8.13
N GLY A 20 -4.21 6.21 -7.10
CA GLY A 20 -5.51 5.71 -6.62
C GLY A 20 -6.35 6.80 -5.94
N PRO A 21 -7.70 6.69 -5.96
CA PRO A 21 -8.60 7.65 -5.33
C PRO A 21 -8.54 7.61 -3.79
N THR A 22 -8.10 6.49 -3.21
CA THR A 22 -7.93 6.32 -1.76
C THR A 22 -6.65 5.56 -1.44
N VAL A 23 -6.24 5.57 -0.17
CA VAL A 23 -5.06 4.82 0.31
C VAL A 23 -5.31 3.31 0.23
N GLU A 24 -6.53 2.85 0.52
CA GLU A 24 -6.94 1.46 0.41
C GLU A 24 -6.84 0.95 -1.04
N ALA A 25 -7.18 1.79 -2.02
CA ALA A 25 -7.01 1.46 -3.43
C ALA A 25 -5.53 1.24 -3.76
N CYS A 26 -4.64 2.12 -3.26
CA CYS A 26 -3.20 1.96 -3.42
C CYS A 26 -2.69 0.64 -2.82
N PHE A 27 -3.10 0.32 -1.58
CA PHE A 27 -2.70 -0.94 -0.92
C PHE A 27 -3.26 -2.18 -1.62
N SER A 28 -4.47 -2.07 -2.17
CA SER A 28 -5.07 -3.16 -2.96
C SER A 28 -4.27 -3.40 -4.23
N THR A 29 -3.81 -2.35 -4.92
CA THR A 29 -2.93 -2.47 -6.09
C THR A 29 -1.60 -3.14 -5.75
N LEU A 30 -0.95 -2.78 -4.64
CA LEU A 30 0.29 -3.47 -4.23
C LEU A 30 0.07 -4.97 -3.98
N ASN A 31 -1.01 -5.33 -3.29
CA ASN A 31 -1.35 -6.74 -3.08
C ASN A 31 -1.69 -7.46 -4.40
N LEU A 32 -2.39 -6.81 -5.32
CA LEU A 32 -2.63 -7.41 -6.65
C LEU A 32 -1.32 -7.69 -7.38
N LEU A 33 -0.37 -6.75 -7.36
CA LEU A 33 0.94 -6.94 -8.00
C LEU A 33 1.71 -8.11 -7.36
N VAL A 34 1.75 -8.18 -6.02
CA VAL A 34 2.39 -9.30 -5.32
C VAL A 34 1.72 -10.63 -5.65
N ASN A 35 0.38 -10.64 -5.72
CA ASN A 35 -0.39 -11.82 -6.09
C ASN A 35 -0.11 -12.25 -7.55
N ASP A 36 0.15 -11.31 -8.44
CA ASP A 36 0.54 -11.56 -9.84
C ASP A 36 2.03 -11.94 -10.00
N GLY A 37 2.76 -12.06 -8.89
CA GLY A 37 4.14 -12.55 -8.84
C GLY A 37 5.20 -11.44 -8.82
N TRP A 38 4.82 -10.18 -8.62
CA TRP A 38 5.79 -9.12 -8.40
C TRP A 38 6.48 -9.27 -7.04
N GLN A 39 7.75 -8.89 -7.00
CA GLN A 39 8.50 -8.74 -5.76
C GLN A 39 8.71 -7.26 -5.49
N LEU A 40 8.02 -6.72 -4.49
CA LEU A 40 8.16 -5.33 -4.10
C LEU A 40 9.46 -5.13 -3.30
N ASP A 41 10.18 -4.05 -3.58
CA ASP A 41 11.40 -3.67 -2.84
C ASP A 41 11.13 -2.48 -1.92
N THR A 42 10.46 -1.45 -2.44
CA THR A 42 10.07 -0.28 -1.67
C THR A 42 8.72 0.28 -2.12
N ALA A 43 8.02 0.94 -1.21
CA ALA A 43 6.78 1.66 -1.50
C ALA A 43 6.63 2.80 -0.50
N ASN A 44 6.20 3.96 -0.98
CA ASN A 44 5.97 5.13 -0.15
C ASN A 44 4.77 5.94 -0.64
N LEU A 45 4.18 6.68 0.30
CA LEU A 45 3.15 7.68 0.06
C LEU A 45 3.76 9.05 0.33
N PRO A 46 4.05 9.86 -0.70
CA PRO A 46 4.47 11.25 -0.51
C PRO A 46 3.37 12.04 0.20
N GLU A 47 3.71 12.64 1.33
CA GLU A 47 2.84 13.53 2.10
C GLU A 47 3.13 15.00 1.78
N SER A 48 4.40 15.34 1.56
CA SER A 48 4.86 16.64 1.10
C SER A 48 6.14 16.51 0.27
N ALA A 49 6.68 17.62 -0.23
CA ALA A 49 7.93 17.62 -1.01
C ALA A 49 9.14 17.04 -0.24
N THR A 50 9.10 17.04 1.10
CA THR A 50 10.19 16.56 1.95
C THR A 50 9.81 15.40 2.85
N HIS A 51 8.52 15.02 2.91
CA HIS A 51 8.04 13.92 3.73
C HIS A 51 7.34 12.86 2.89
N ALA A 52 7.72 11.61 3.14
CA ALA A 52 7.06 10.43 2.60
C ALA A 52 6.87 9.39 3.70
N VAL A 53 5.71 8.76 3.71
CA VAL A 53 5.41 7.63 4.59
C VAL A 53 5.87 6.36 3.89
N TRP A 54 6.91 5.73 4.41
CA TRP A 54 7.41 4.45 3.91
C TRP A 54 6.55 3.30 4.39
N LEU A 55 6.12 2.46 3.45
CA LEU A 55 5.24 1.33 3.74
C LEU A 55 6.07 0.08 4.05
N PRO A 56 5.64 -0.75 5.01
CA PRO A 56 6.32 -2.00 5.32
C PRO A 56 6.02 -3.04 4.23
N ILE A 57 6.98 -3.27 3.34
CA ILE A 57 6.75 -4.12 2.16
C ILE A 57 6.33 -5.56 2.51
N LYS A 58 6.82 -6.07 3.63
CA LYS A 58 6.46 -7.39 4.17
C LYS A 58 4.97 -7.51 4.55
N ALA A 59 4.23 -6.40 4.63
CA ALA A 59 2.80 -6.41 4.89
C ALA A 59 1.95 -6.70 3.64
N PHE A 60 2.55 -6.64 2.43
CA PHE A 60 1.88 -6.96 1.18
C PHE A 60 2.22 -8.40 0.79
N ASP A 61 1.31 -9.33 1.09
CA ASP A 61 1.47 -10.77 0.89
C ASP A 61 0.61 -11.32 -0.25
N GLY A 62 0.01 -10.42 -1.04
CA GLY A 62 -0.90 -10.76 -2.12
C GLY A 62 -2.36 -10.90 -1.69
N ARG A 63 -2.66 -10.85 -0.38
CA ARG A 63 -4.03 -10.99 0.13
C ARG A 63 -4.69 -9.64 0.28
N SER A 64 -6.01 -9.61 0.10
CA SER A 64 -6.79 -8.40 0.37
C SER A 64 -6.68 -7.99 1.84
N MET A 65 -6.29 -6.74 2.08
CA MET A 65 -6.25 -6.12 3.41
C MET A 65 -7.55 -5.38 3.76
N THR A 66 -8.55 -5.37 2.87
CA THR A 66 -9.75 -4.53 2.99
C THR A 66 -10.49 -4.75 4.32
N LYS A 67 -10.66 -6.01 4.74
CA LYS A 67 -11.36 -6.31 6.00
C LYS A 67 -10.60 -5.81 7.23
N GLN A 68 -9.28 -5.89 7.21
CA GLN A 68 -8.41 -5.46 8.29
C GLN A 68 -8.41 -3.94 8.40
N LEU A 69 -8.34 -3.24 7.25
CA LEU A 69 -8.43 -1.78 7.19
C LEU A 69 -9.80 -1.28 7.67
N GLN A 70 -10.90 -1.92 7.26
CA GLN A 70 -12.24 -1.57 7.76
C GLN A 70 -12.39 -1.79 9.26
N LYS A 71 -11.82 -2.87 9.81
CA LYS A 71 -11.82 -3.09 11.26
C LYS A 71 -11.02 -2.01 11.98
N LEU A 72 -9.85 -1.66 11.45
CA LEU A 72 -9.00 -0.63 12.01
C LEU A 72 -9.70 0.74 11.98
N GLU A 73 -10.29 1.10 10.86
CA GLU A 73 -11.08 2.33 10.69
C GLU A 73 -12.21 2.40 11.72
N ARG A 74 -12.98 1.32 11.87
CA ARG A 74 -14.05 1.25 12.88
C ARG A 74 -13.52 1.44 14.30
N SER A 75 -12.43 0.76 14.65
CA SER A 75 -11.83 0.89 15.99
C SER A 75 -11.32 2.30 16.26
N TRP A 76 -10.80 3.00 15.26
CA TRP A 76 -10.43 4.41 15.39
C TRP A 76 -11.65 5.32 15.53
N GLN A 77 -12.71 5.11 14.75
CA GLN A 77 -13.95 5.86 14.87
C GLN A 77 -14.56 5.70 16.27
N GLU A 78 -14.62 4.48 16.79
CA GLU A 78 -15.06 4.20 18.16
C GLU A 78 -14.20 4.94 19.17
N ALA A 79 -12.86 4.87 19.06
CA ALA A 79 -11.96 5.56 19.95
C ALA A 79 -12.13 7.09 19.93
N LEU A 80 -12.35 7.69 18.75
CA LEU A 80 -12.52 9.14 18.59
C LEU A 80 -13.90 9.65 19.03
N ILE A 81 -14.95 8.81 18.98
CA ILE A 81 -16.29 9.16 19.46
C ILE A 81 -16.36 9.15 21.01
N ILE A 82 -15.44 8.46 21.68
CA ILE A 82 -15.39 8.35 23.14
C ILE A 82 -14.67 9.56 23.80
N TRP A 83 -14.25 10.57 23.03
CA TRP A 83 -13.66 11.82 23.52
C TRP A 83 -14.55 13.04 23.31
#